data_AF-A0A2V9MV49-F1
#
_entry.id   AF-A0A2V9MV49-F1
#
_cell.length_a   1.000
_cell.length_b   1.000
_cell.length_c   1.000
_cell.angle_alpha   90.00
_cell.angle_beta   90.00
_cell.angle_gamma   90.00
#
_symmetry.space_group_name_H-M   'P 1'
#
loop_
_entity.id
_entity.type
_entity.pdbx_description
1 polymer ?
#
loop_
_entity_poly.entity_id
_entity_poly.type
_entity_poly.pdbx_seq_one_letter_code
_entity_poly.pdbx_strand_id
1 'polypeptide(L)'
;MAQSEAGEWKQLFDGKDLTGWKHVGPGYMTVEDGLIMTHGGMGLLYWTGGKLGDCTIRVVFKMRDHNDNSGVFIRIPIEPREEWMPVHYGYEVQIDNEAGGEDEYHITGMLYSLTKPLARTG
;
A
#
# COMPACT_ATOMS: atom_id res chain seq x y z
N MET A 1 14.76 -7.12 14.13
CA MET A 1 15.56 -6.98 12.90
C MET A 1 15.33 -8.24 12.08
N ALA A 2 14.57 -8.16 10.98
CA ALA A 2 14.32 -9.33 10.14
C ALA A 2 15.56 -9.62 9.29
N GLN A 3 16.18 -10.76 9.52
CA GLN A 3 17.30 -11.29 8.75
C GLN A 3 16.71 -12.15 7.64
N SER A 4 16.99 -11.83 6.38
CA SER A 4 16.50 -12.57 5.22
C SER A 4 17.29 -13.86 5.00
N GLU A 5 16.62 -15.01 4.98
CA GLU A 5 17.18 -16.23 4.38
C GLU A 5 16.97 -16.27 2.86
N ALA A 6 17.91 -16.91 2.18
CA ALA A 6 18.23 -16.78 0.78
C ALA A 6 17.15 -17.32 -0.19
N GLY A 7 16.68 -16.40 -1.04
CA GLY A 7 15.70 -16.57 -2.12
C GLY A 7 15.28 -15.17 -2.59
N GLU A 8 16.28 -14.39 -3.00
CA GLU A 8 16.35 -12.96 -3.40
C GLU A 8 15.05 -12.11 -3.33
N TRP A 9 14.58 -11.81 -2.12
CA TRP A 9 13.67 -10.67 -1.94
C TRP A 9 14.41 -9.36 -2.23
N LYS A 10 13.91 -8.58 -3.19
CA LYS A 10 14.36 -7.19 -3.37
C LYS A 10 13.68 -6.32 -2.33
N GLN A 11 14.48 -5.77 -1.41
CA GLN A 11 13.99 -4.80 -0.45
C GLN A 11 13.60 -3.50 -1.18
N LEU A 12 12.34 -3.08 -1.04
CA LEU A 12 11.84 -1.81 -1.60
C LEU A 12 11.90 -0.65 -0.59
N PHE A 13 11.92 -0.95 0.71
CA PHE A 13 12.01 0.05 1.78
C PHE A 13 13.06 -0.39 2.80
N ASP A 14 14.04 0.46 3.09
CA ASP A 14 15.21 0.10 3.89
C ASP A 14 15.03 0.29 5.41
N GLY A 15 13.86 0.79 5.83
CA GLY A 15 13.57 1.10 7.23
C GLY A 15 14.19 2.40 7.73
N LYS A 16 14.75 3.25 6.86
CA LYS A 16 15.48 4.45 7.26
C LYS A 16 14.94 5.70 6.57
N ASP A 17 14.68 5.62 5.28
CA ASP A 17 14.19 6.74 4.51
C ASP A 17 13.33 6.30 3.32
N LEU A 18 12.84 7.28 2.56
CA LEU A 18 11.99 7.08 1.40
C LEU A 18 12.80 7.10 0.09
N THR A 19 14.08 6.74 0.11
CA THR A 19 14.90 6.64 -1.10
C THR A 19 14.27 5.66 -2.07
N GLY A 20 14.11 6.09 -3.32
CA GLY A 20 13.41 5.32 -4.35
C GLY A 20 11.89 5.46 -4.30
N TRP A 21 11.32 6.27 -3.40
CA TRP A 21 9.90 6.58 -3.35
C TRP A 21 9.64 8.06 -3.63
N LYS A 22 8.46 8.35 -4.17
CA LYS A 22 7.99 9.72 -4.42
C LYS A 22 6.55 9.85 -3.95
N HIS A 23 6.22 11.03 -3.45
CA HIS A 23 4.91 11.36 -2.91
C HIS A 23 4.15 12.30 -3.85
N VAL A 24 2.83 12.12 -3.92
CA VAL A 24 1.89 13.05 -4.53
C VAL A 24 0.66 13.18 -3.63
N GLY A 25 0.09 14.37 -3.56
CA GLY A 25 -1.13 14.69 -2.80
C GLY A 25 -0.88 15.59 -1.59
N PRO A 26 -1.95 16.07 -0.95
CA PRO A 26 -1.88 17.02 0.17
C PRO A 26 -1.39 16.41 1.49
N GLY A 27 -1.39 15.09 1.64
CA GLY A 27 -0.76 14.39 2.77
C GLY A 27 0.76 14.35 2.67
N TYR A 28 1.40 13.58 3.54
CA TYR A 28 2.84 13.28 3.47
C TYR A 28 3.17 11.99 4.24
N MET A 29 4.38 11.46 4.03
CA MET A 29 4.88 10.30 4.75
C MET A 29 6.21 10.59 5.45
N THR A 30 6.38 10.01 6.63
CA THR A 30 7.64 10.02 7.40
C THR A 30 8.13 8.59 7.61
N VAL A 31 9.40 8.44 8.02
CA VAL A 31 9.93 7.17 8.50
C VAL A 31 10.21 7.28 9.98
N GLU A 32 9.53 6.46 10.78
CA GLU A 32 9.60 6.45 12.24
C GLU A 32 9.75 5.00 12.70
N ASP A 33 10.75 4.71 13.53
CA ASP A 33 11.02 3.36 14.07
C ASP A 33 11.06 2.22 13.02
N GLY A 34 11.52 2.53 11.81
CA GLY A 34 11.57 1.57 10.71
C GLY A 34 10.23 1.32 10.01
N LEU A 35 9.25 2.20 10.22
CA LEU A 35 7.91 2.16 9.60
C LEU A 35 7.69 3.41 8.75
N ILE A 36 6.99 3.24 7.64
CA ILE A 36 6.43 4.37 6.88
C ILE A 36 5.15 4.79 7.59
N MET A 37 5.08 6.05 8.01
CA MET A 37 3.92 6.63 8.68
C MET A 37 3.22 7.61 7.74
N THR A 38 1.89 7.53 7.63
CA THR A 38 1.06 8.40 6.80
C THR A 38 0.44 9.52 7.63
N HIS A 39 0.46 10.75 7.11
CA HIS A 39 -0.01 11.93 7.83
C HIS A 39 -0.80 12.89 6.95
N GLY A 40 -1.73 13.61 7.58
CA GLY A 40 -2.49 14.68 6.95
C GLY A 40 -3.64 14.18 6.09
N GLY A 41 -3.72 14.69 4.85
CA GLY A 41 -4.77 14.35 3.88
C GLY A 41 -4.41 13.16 2.99
N MET A 42 -5.15 13.03 1.88
CA MET A 42 -4.92 11.99 0.88
C MET A 42 -3.47 12.04 0.34
N GLY A 43 -2.88 10.88 0.08
CA GLY A 43 -1.51 10.80 -0.36
C GLY A 43 -1.19 9.48 -1.04
N LEU A 44 -0.34 9.55 -2.06
CA LEU A 44 0.18 8.40 -2.76
C LEU A 44 1.71 8.40 -2.68
N LEU A 45 2.25 7.40 -1.98
CA LEU A 45 3.67 7.08 -1.99
C LEU A 45 3.93 5.96 -3.00
N TYR A 46 4.70 6.24 -4.06
CA TYR A 46 4.96 5.27 -5.12
C TYR A 46 6.45 5.04 -5.38
N TRP A 47 6.76 3.80 -5.78
CA TRP A 47 8.11 3.36 -6.10
C TRP A 47 8.58 3.93 -7.45
N THR A 48 9.77 4.52 -7.48
CA THR A 48 10.40 5.14 -8.65
C THR A 48 11.52 4.29 -9.27
N GLY A 49 11.92 3.20 -8.63
CA GLY A 49 13.00 2.32 -9.12
C GLY A 49 12.59 1.35 -10.25
N GLY A 50 11.66 1.77 -11.11
CA GLY A 50 11.22 1.03 -12.30
C GLY A 50 9.99 0.15 -12.13
N LYS A 51 9.50 -0.40 -13.25
CA LYS A 51 8.33 -1.27 -13.30
C LYS A 51 8.65 -2.65 -12.72
N LEU A 52 7.74 -3.17 -11.91
CA LEU A 52 7.77 -4.54 -11.42
C LEU A 52 6.95 -5.44 -12.37
N GLY A 53 7.56 -6.56 -12.77
CA GLY A 53 6.92 -7.57 -13.62
C GLY A 53 6.01 -8.49 -12.82
N ASP A 54 6.03 -9.77 -13.16
CA ASP A 54 5.34 -10.78 -12.37
C ASP A 54 6.19 -11.13 -11.15
N CYS A 55 5.72 -10.72 -9.97
CA CYS A 55 6.45 -10.91 -8.72
C CYS A 55 5.49 -11.05 -7.55
N THR A 56 6.04 -11.48 -6.41
CA THR A 56 5.37 -11.41 -5.12
C THR A 56 5.82 -10.14 -4.41
N ILE A 57 4.85 -9.31 -3.99
CA ILE A 57 5.11 -8.16 -3.13
C ILE A 57 4.65 -8.54 -1.72
N ARG A 58 5.54 -8.37 -0.75
CA ARG A 58 5.21 -8.57 0.67
C ARG A 58 5.17 -7.21 1.36
N VAL A 59 4.01 -6.88 1.91
CA VAL A 59 3.80 -5.70 2.75
C VAL A 59 3.36 -6.16 4.13
N VAL A 60 3.92 -5.54 5.17
CA VAL A 60 3.47 -5.70 6.56
C VAL A 60 3.01 -4.33 7.00
N PHE A 61 1.76 -4.24 7.44
CA PHE A 61 1.13 -2.98 7.84
C PHE A 61 0.53 -3.11 9.24
N LYS A 62 0.29 -1.96 9.87
CA LYS A 62 -0.48 -1.83 11.10
C LYS A 62 -1.27 -0.54 11.00
N MET A 63 -2.52 -0.56 11.44
CA MET A 63 -3.38 0.61 11.44
C MET A 63 -3.16 1.42 12.71
N ARG A 64 -3.21 2.76 12.60
CA ARG A 64 -3.01 3.64 13.76
C ARG A 64 -4.30 3.78 14.55
N ASP A 65 -5.38 4.10 13.85
CA ASP A 65 -6.68 4.43 14.42
C ASP A 65 -7.74 3.39 14.02
N HIS A 66 -8.89 3.44 14.67
CA HIS A 66 -10.08 2.68 14.30
C HIS A 66 -10.73 3.26 13.04
N ASN A 67 -11.22 2.41 12.13
CA ASN A 67 -11.80 2.82 10.84
C ASN A 67 -10.81 3.70 10.04
N ASP A 68 -9.54 3.30 10.04
CA ASP A 68 -8.51 3.89 9.21
C ASP A 68 -8.56 3.19 7.84
N ASN A 69 -8.12 3.84 6.76
CA ASN A 69 -8.27 3.28 5.41
C ASN A 69 -7.04 3.58 4.57
N SER A 70 -6.56 2.56 3.86
CA SER A 70 -5.43 2.66 2.96
C SER A 70 -5.48 1.57 1.88
N GLY A 71 -4.47 1.53 1.03
CA GLY A 71 -4.39 0.54 -0.03
C GLY A 71 -2.98 0.38 -0.59
N VAL A 72 -2.69 -0.82 -1.10
CA VAL A 72 -1.50 -1.08 -1.88
C VAL A 72 -1.89 -1.14 -3.35
N PHE A 73 -1.47 -0.14 -4.12
CA PHE A 73 -1.74 -0.07 -5.55
C PHE A 73 -0.68 -0.81 -6.36
N ILE A 74 -1.13 -1.65 -7.29
CA ILE A 74 -0.29 -2.40 -8.22
C ILE A 74 -0.67 -2.14 -9.67
N ARG A 75 0.25 -2.44 -10.59
CA ARG A 75 0.05 -2.34 -12.05
C ARG A 75 -0.34 -0.94 -12.55
N ILE A 76 0.05 0.12 -11.86
CA ILE A 76 -0.10 1.50 -12.35
C ILE A 76 0.77 1.68 -13.61
N PRO A 77 0.21 1.98 -14.79
CA PRO A 77 0.93 1.88 -16.08
C PRO A 77 1.83 3.08 -16.37
N ILE A 78 1.56 4.22 -15.74
CA ILE A 78 2.19 5.53 -15.96
C ILE A 78 2.49 6.22 -14.63
N GLU A 79 3.46 7.14 -14.62
CA GLU A 79 3.85 7.87 -13.40
C GLU A 79 2.64 8.65 -12.84
N PRO A 80 2.30 8.46 -11.55
CA PRO A 80 1.20 9.18 -10.92
C PRO A 80 1.43 10.69 -10.90
N ARG A 81 0.38 11.45 -11.26
CA ARG A 81 0.37 12.93 -11.25
C ARG A 81 -0.49 13.51 -10.13
N GLU A 82 -1.40 12.72 -9.61
CA GLU A 82 -2.31 13.02 -8.50
C GLU A 82 -2.56 11.75 -7.69
N GLU A 83 -2.92 11.90 -6.43
CA GLU A 83 -3.03 10.82 -5.46
C GLU A 83 -4.20 9.86 -5.73
N TRP A 84 -5.27 10.34 -6.35
CA TRP A 84 -6.45 9.55 -6.72
C TRP A 84 -6.28 8.74 -8.01
N MET A 85 -5.26 9.05 -8.80
CA MET A 85 -5.07 8.44 -10.11
C MET A 85 -5.01 6.90 -10.07
N PRO A 86 -4.30 6.23 -9.14
CA PRO A 86 -4.20 4.77 -9.16
C PRO A 86 -5.54 4.03 -9.06
N VAL A 87 -6.58 4.66 -8.49
CA VAL A 87 -7.94 4.09 -8.42
C VAL A 87 -8.52 3.82 -9.81
N HIS A 88 -8.14 4.59 -10.82
CA HIS A 88 -8.65 4.45 -12.18
C HIS A 88 -7.71 3.70 -13.13
N TYR A 89 -6.44 3.56 -12.77
CA TYR A 89 -5.39 3.06 -13.67
C TYR A 89 -4.68 1.81 -13.16
N GLY A 90 -4.85 1.44 -11.89
CA GLY A 90 -4.23 0.27 -11.27
C GLY A 90 -5.26 -0.63 -10.60
N TYR A 91 -4.74 -1.53 -9.77
CA TYR A 91 -5.56 -2.34 -8.87
C TYR A 91 -5.17 -2.04 -7.44
N GLU A 92 -6.17 -1.84 -6.59
CA GLU A 92 -5.99 -1.64 -5.16
C GLU A 92 -6.13 -2.97 -4.43
N VAL A 93 -5.13 -3.31 -3.62
CA VAL A 93 -5.27 -4.31 -2.56
C VAL A 93 -5.65 -3.58 -1.28
N GLN A 94 -6.87 -3.78 -0.81
CA GLN A 94 -7.47 -2.98 0.25
C GLN A 94 -6.79 -3.19 1.62
N ILE A 95 -6.67 -2.11 2.40
CA ILE A 95 -6.34 -2.12 3.82
C ILE A 95 -7.41 -1.33 4.57
N ASP A 96 -8.19 -2.03 5.38
CA ASP A 96 -9.27 -1.48 6.19
C ASP A 96 -9.51 -2.34 7.45
N ASN A 97 -9.56 -1.73 8.64
CA ASN A 97 -9.83 -2.43 9.91
C ASN A 97 -11.29 -2.46 10.32
N GLU A 98 -12.14 -1.61 9.73
CA GLU A 98 -13.56 -1.64 9.98
C GLU A 98 -14.27 -1.14 8.73
N ALA A 99 -14.78 -2.06 7.94
CA ALA A 99 -15.43 -1.73 6.68
C ALA A 99 -16.73 -0.92 6.89
N GLY A 100 -17.12 -0.49 8.10
CA GLY A 100 -18.21 0.47 8.31
C GLY A 100 -19.59 0.11 7.72
N GLY A 101 -19.85 -1.16 7.42
CA GLY A 101 -21.05 -1.60 6.69
C GLY A 101 -20.87 -1.74 5.17
N GLU A 102 -19.66 -1.55 4.66
CA GLU A 102 -19.25 -1.93 3.31
C GLU A 102 -19.34 -3.45 3.11
N ASP A 103 -19.54 -3.81 1.86
CA ASP A 103 -19.77 -5.18 1.47
C ASP A 103 -18.46 -5.99 1.37
N GLU A 104 -18.61 -7.26 1.02
CA GLU A 104 -17.51 -8.21 0.89
C GLU A 104 -16.49 -7.87 -0.22
N TYR A 105 -16.68 -6.81 -1.00
CA TYR A 105 -15.74 -6.38 -2.03
C TYR A 105 -14.74 -5.30 -1.56
N HIS A 106 -14.90 -4.81 -0.34
CA HIS A 106 -14.16 -3.64 0.15
C HIS A 106 -13.43 -3.90 1.48
N ILE A 107 -13.21 -5.16 1.84
CA ILE A 107 -12.49 -5.53 3.05
C ILE A 107 -10.99 -5.76 2.79
N THR A 108 -10.18 -5.69 3.85
CA THR A 108 -8.73 -5.96 3.81
C THR A 108 -8.36 -7.20 2.98
N GLY A 109 -7.40 -7.02 2.07
CA GLY A 109 -6.84 -8.08 1.24
C GLY A 109 -7.58 -8.32 -0.08
N MET A 110 -8.73 -7.68 -0.30
CA MET A 110 -9.45 -7.77 -1.58
C MET A 110 -8.81 -6.90 -2.64
N LEU A 111 -8.93 -7.33 -3.90
CA LEU A 111 -8.89 -6.39 -5.01
C LEU A 111 -10.18 -5.57 -4.94
N TYR A 112 -10.04 -4.31 -4.55
CA TYR A 112 -11.16 -3.43 -4.22
C TYR A 112 -12.20 -3.40 -5.35
N SER A 113 -13.47 -3.64 -5.01
CA SER A 113 -14.61 -3.74 -5.95
C SER A 113 -14.55 -4.87 -7.00
N LEU A 114 -13.57 -5.77 -6.96
CA LEU A 114 -13.36 -6.82 -7.98
C LEU A 114 -13.47 -8.25 -7.45
N THR A 115 -13.01 -8.49 -6.22
CA THR A 115 -12.95 -9.85 -5.64
C THR A 115 -13.65 -9.94 -4.30
N LYS A 116 -14.05 -11.16 -3.93
CA LYS A 116 -14.62 -11.50 -2.62
C LYS A 116 -13.63 -12.31 -1.78
N PRO A 117 -13.70 -12.22 -0.45
CA PRO A 117 -12.78 -12.92 0.43
C PRO A 117 -13.05 -14.41 0.43
N LEU A 118 -11.95 -15.18 0.44
CA LEU A 118 -11.99 -16.61 0.76
C LEU A 118 -11.98 -16.86 2.27
N ALA A 119 -11.52 -15.87 3.05
CA ALA A 119 -11.52 -15.86 4.51
C ALA A 119 -11.55 -14.41 5.02
N ARG A 120 -12.13 -14.19 6.21
CA ARG A 120 -12.11 -12.89 6.89
C ARG A 120 -10.94 -12.82 7.86
N THR A 121 -10.31 -11.66 7.96
CA THR A 121 -9.42 -11.32 9.07
C THR A 121 -10.27 -11.23 10.35
N GLY A 122 -9.83 -11.90 11.41
CA GLY A 122 -10.49 -11.91 12.72
C GLY A 122 -10.15 -10.71 13.58
#